data_AF-A0A349DLV9-F1
#
_entry.id   AF-A0A349DLV9-F1
#
_cell.length_a   1.000
_cell.length_b   1.000
_cell.length_c   1.000
_cell.angle_alpha   90.00
_cell.angle_beta   90.00
_cell.angle_gamma   90.00
#
_symmetry.space_group_name_H-M   'P 1'
#
loop_
_entity.id
_entity.type
_entity.pdbx_description
1 polymer ?
#
loop_
_entity_poly.entity_id
_entity_poly.type
_entity_poly.pdbx_seq_one_letter_code
_entity_poly.pdbx_strand_id
1 'polypeptide(L)'
;MSGSMAGRPFQIGSLFMAALAYANPLSDLMIFDSDANYLDFDRKNILQIRENIPFRGWGTNFKPIFNRANKAYQRIIILSDMQAWEGYWAPTEAFKNYCARFQCQPYIYSLDLAGYGSLQFPEARVCAMAGFSENIFDIMSVIETDNQALIHAIEAQEI
;
A
#
# COMPACT_ATOMS: atom_id res chain seq x y z
N MET A 1 -3.32 11.44 -1.62
CA MET A 1 -2.78 11.10 -2.96
C MET A 1 -1.84 12.22 -3.33
N SER A 2 -0.57 11.90 -3.61
CA SER A 2 0.44 12.91 -3.91
C SER A 2 0.24 13.59 -5.27
N GLY A 3 0.72 14.82 -5.45
CA GLY A 3 0.75 15.50 -6.75
C GLY A 3 1.44 14.70 -7.86
N SER A 4 2.50 13.98 -7.51
CA SER A 4 3.27 13.08 -8.39
C SER A 4 2.50 11.82 -8.80
N MET A 5 1.37 11.51 -8.15
CA MET A 5 0.46 10.43 -8.57
C MET A 5 -0.45 10.85 -9.73
N ALA A 6 -0.48 12.13 -10.14
CA ALA A 6 -1.37 12.62 -11.18
C ALA A 6 -1.24 11.83 -12.51
N GLY A 7 -2.37 11.60 -13.17
CA GLY A 7 -2.40 10.90 -14.46
C GLY A 7 -2.40 9.38 -14.31
N ARG A 8 -1.51 8.69 -15.04
CA ARG A 8 -1.49 7.23 -15.18
C ARG A 8 -1.29 6.47 -13.84
N PRO A 9 -0.38 6.90 -12.93
CA PRO A 9 -0.20 6.22 -11.64
C PRO A 9 -1.47 6.22 -10.79
N PHE A 10 -2.19 7.35 -10.71
CA PHE A 10 -3.47 7.42 -10.00
C PHE A 10 -4.54 6.54 -10.64
N GLN A 11 -4.62 6.46 -11.97
CA GLN A 11 -5.60 5.60 -12.64
C GLN A 11 -5.37 4.12 -12.31
N ILE A 12 -4.11 3.67 -12.33
CA ILE A 12 -3.74 2.31 -11.99
C ILE A 12 -3.97 2.05 -10.50
N GLY A 13 -3.48 2.93 -9.62
CA GLY A 13 -3.62 2.78 -8.18
C GLY A 13 -5.06 2.80 -7.70
N SER A 14 -5.89 3.71 -8.21
CA SER A 14 -7.31 3.78 -7.85
C SER A 14 -8.08 2.53 -8.31
N LEU A 15 -7.81 2.03 -9.52
CA LEU A 15 -8.45 0.81 -10.02
C LEU A 15 -8.00 -0.43 -9.24
N PHE A 16 -6.71 -0.55 -8.93
CA PHE A 16 -6.20 -1.68 -8.16
C PHE A 16 -6.72 -1.66 -6.71
N MET A 17 -6.73 -0.49 -6.08
CA MET A 17 -7.34 -0.30 -4.76
C MET A 17 -8.82 -0.70 -4.76
N ALA A 18 -9.56 -0.32 -5.80
CA ALA A 18 -10.95 -0.70 -5.97
C ALA A 18 -11.13 -2.21 -6.16
N ALA A 19 -10.28 -2.86 -6.96
CA ALA A 19 -10.30 -4.30 -7.17
C ALA A 19 -10.02 -5.09 -5.87
N LEU A 20 -9.00 -4.67 -5.11
CA LEU A 20 -8.69 -5.24 -3.80
C LEU A 20 -9.86 -5.10 -2.83
N ALA A 21 -10.48 -3.92 -2.78
CA ALA A 21 -11.61 -3.66 -1.90
C ALA A 21 -12.86 -4.47 -2.27
N TYR A 22 -13.09 -4.66 -3.57
CA TYR A 22 -14.16 -5.50 -4.08
C TYR A 22 -13.95 -6.97 -3.73
N ALA A 23 -12.72 -7.48 -3.92
CA ALA A 23 -12.38 -8.88 -3.64
C ALA A 23 -12.36 -9.21 -2.13
N ASN A 24 -12.18 -8.20 -1.26
CA ASN A 24 -12.03 -8.39 0.19
C ASN A 24 -13.13 -7.64 0.96
N PRO A 25 -14.23 -8.30 1.35
CA PRO A 25 -15.37 -7.65 2.01
C PRO A 25 -15.05 -6.95 3.33
N LEU A 26 -14.02 -7.40 4.04
CA LEU A 26 -13.59 -6.87 5.34
C LEU A 26 -12.49 -5.79 5.22
N SER A 27 -12.10 -5.41 4.00
CA SER A 27 -11.11 -4.36 3.78
C SER A 27 -11.69 -2.98 4.04
N ASP A 28 -10.89 -2.04 4.55
CA ASP A 28 -11.22 -0.62 4.46
C ASP A 28 -10.33 0.05 3.44
N LEU A 29 -10.82 1.14 2.89
CA LEU A 29 -10.03 2.01 2.03
C LEU A 29 -9.64 3.26 2.78
N MET A 30 -8.37 3.64 2.64
CA MET A 30 -7.83 4.86 3.21
C MET A 30 -7.05 5.59 2.13
N ILE A 31 -7.30 6.89 1.99
CA ILE A 31 -6.47 7.78 1.20
C ILE A 31 -5.56 8.57 2.12
N PHE A 32 -4.33 8.83 1.69
CA PHE A 32 -3.37 9.57 2.47
C PHE A 32 -2.55 10.54 1.60
N ASP A 33 -2.19 11.68 2.17
CA ASP A 33 -1.19 12.62 1.65
C ASP A 33 -0.38 13.19 2.82
N SER A 34 -0.72 14.39 3.31
CA SER A 34 -0.25 14.97 4.57
C SER A 34 -1.16 14.59 5.75
N ASP A 35 -2.40 14.14 5.46
CA ASP A 35 -3.32 13.51 6.41
C ASP A 35 -3.88 12.22 5.80
N ALA A 36 -4.51 11.36 6.62
CA ALA A 36 -5.13 10.13 6.18
C ALA A 36 -6.62 10.09 6.53
N ASN A 37 -7.47 9.62 5.61
CA ASN A 37 -8.91 9.53 5.82
C ASN A 37 -9.44 8.21 5.28
N TYR A 38 -10.29 7.55 6.06
CA TYR A 38 -11.07 6.41 5.60
C TYR A 38 -12.08 6.86 4.55
N LEU A 39 -12.30 6.01 3.56
CA LEU A 39 -13.33 6.20 2.54
C LEU A 39 -14.47 5.22 2.80
N ASP A 40 -15.67 5.76 2.82
CA ASP A 40 -16.89 4.97 2.75
C ASP A 40 -17.22 4.69 1.28
N PHE A 41 -17.59 3.45 0.97
CA PHE A 41 -17.92 3.03 -0.39
C PHE A 41 -18.90 1.86 -0.38
N ASP A 42 -19.71 1.77 -1.43
CA ASP A 42 -20.55 0.61 -1.71
C ASP A 42 -19.73 -0.42 -2.52
N ARG A 43 -19.80 -1.70 -2.13
CA ARG A 43 -19.06 -2.81 -2.74
C ARG A 43 -19.77 -3.47 -3.93
N LYS A 44 -20.82 -2.86 -4.49
CA LYS A 44 -21.56 -3.41 -5.64
C LYS A 44 -20.76 -3.54 -6.93
N ASN A 45 -19.87 -2.60 -7.22
CA ASN A 45 -19.12 -2.56 -8.46
C ASN A 45 -17.76 -1.87 -8.28
N ILE A 46 -16.70 -2.47 -8.80
CA ILE A 46 -15.33 -1.92 -8.83
C ILE A 46 -15.30 -0.48 -9.37
N LEU A 47 -16.05 -0.17 -10.43
CA LEU A 47 -16.07 1.17 -11.02
C LEU A 47 -16.62 2.22 -10.04
N GLN A 48 -17.67 1.88 -9.29
CA GLN A 48 -18.24 2.77 -8.27
C GLN A 48 -17.27 2.94 -7.11
N ILE A 49 -16.57 1.88 -6.69
CA ILE A 49 -15.53 1.99 -5.66
C ILE A 49 -14.44 2.96 -6.14
N ARG A 50 -14.00 2.82 -7.40
CA ARG A 50 -12.99 3.71 -8.00
C ARG A 50 -13.44 5.16 -8.03
N GLU A 51 -14.68 5.44 -8.40
CA GLU A 51 -15.24 6.80 -8.45
C GLU A 51 -15.25 7.49 -7.08
N ASN A 52 -15.34 6.72 -5.99
CA ASN A 52 -15.27 7.24 -4.62
C ASN A 52 -13.84 7.55 -4.15
N ILE A 53 -12.80 7.30 -4.95
CA ILE A 53 -11.41 7.58 -4.60
C ILE A 53 -11.02 8.95 -5.16
N PRO A 54 -10.93 10.01 -4.33
CA PRO A 54 -10.57 11.33 -4.82
C PRO A 54 -9.06 11.47 -5.03
N PHE A 55 -8.68 12.19 -6.10
CA PHE A 55 -7.32 12.70 -6.25
C PHE A 55 -7.19 14.01 -5.46
N ARG A 56 -6.20 14.12 -4.56
CA ARG A 56 -5.99 15.31 -3.72
C ARG A 56 -4.75 16.13 -4.10
N GLY A 57 -3.70 15.50 -4.62
CA GLY A 57 -2.55 16.19 -5.23
C GLY A 57 -1.57 16.87 -4.26
N TRP A 58 -1.52 16.47 -2.98
CA TRP A 58 -0.67 17.09 -1.95
C TRP A 58 0.66 16.34 -1.77
N GLY A 59 1.33 16.45 -0.61
CA GLY A 59 2.59 15.74 -0.34
C GLY A 59 2.41 14.23 -0.12
N THR A 60 3.53 13.53 0.11
CA THR A 60 3.56 12.10 0.44
C THR A 60 4.09 11.91 1.87
N ASN A 61 3.20 11.70 2.85
CA ASN A 61 3.58 11.35 4.23
C ASN A 61 2.88 10.06 4.65
N PHE A 62 3.66 9.06 5.06
CA PHE A 62 3.15 7.73 5.43
C PHE A 62 2.74 7.63 6.92
N LYS A 63 3.17 8.56 7.78
CA LYS A 63 2.83 8.55 9.22
C LYS A 63 1.33 8.63 9.49
N PRO A 64 0.54 9.46 8.79
CA PRO A 64 -0.91 9.56 8.99
C PRO A 64 -1.65 8.23 8.84
N ILE A 65 -1.19 7.31 7.99
CA ILE A 65 -1.82 5.99 7.80
C ILE A 65 -1.92 5.25 9.13
N PHE A 66 -0.78 5.10 9.82
CA PHE A 66 -0.69 4.38 11.09
C PHE A 66 -1.32 5.14 12.25
N ASN A 67 -1.24 6.48 12.23
CA ASN A 67 -1.88 7.31 13.24
C ASN A 67 -3.42 7.23 13.15
N ARG A 68 -3.97 7.26 11.95
CA ARG A 68 -5.42 7.22 11.70
C ARG A 68 -6.02 5.81 11.83
N ALA A 69 -5.23 4.77 11.55
CA ALA A 69 -5.70 3.40 11.64
C ALA A 69 -6.32 3.10 13.02
N ASN A 70 -7.59 2.68 13.04
CA ASN A 70 -8.38 2.56 14.26
C ASN A 70 -8.65 1.11 14.70
N LYS A 71 -8.11 0.12 13.97
CA LYS A 71 -8.20 -1.30 14.30
C LYS A 71 -6.98 -2.09 13.82
N ALA A 72 -6.86 -3.32 14.30
CA ALA A 72 -5.84 -4.26 13.86
C ALA A 72 -6.11 -4.73 12.42
N TYR A 73 -5.07 -4.70 11.59
CA TYR A 73 -5.09 -5.26 10.24
C TYR A 73 -4.14 -6.45 10.16
N GLN A 74 -4.48 -7.41 9.31
CA GLN A 74 -3.57 -8.51 8.96
C GLN A 74 -2.61 -8.09 7.84
N ARG A 75 -3.10 -7.25 6.92
CA ARG A 75 -2.37 -6.75 5.76
C ARG A 75 -2.64 -5.27 5.59
N ILE A 76 -1.59 -4.50 5.33
CA ILE A 76 -1.65 -3.09 4.96
C ILE A 76 -1.02 -2.98 3.57
N ILE A 77 -1.83 -2.63 2.57
CA ILE A 77 -1.38 -2.47 1.18
C ILE A 77 -1.34 -0.97 0.88
N ILE A 78 -0.17 -0.46 0.52
CA ILE A 78 0.08 0.95 0.31
C ILE A 78 0.49 1.17 -1.15
N LEU A 79 -0.34 1.94 -1.85
CA LEU A 79 -0.14 2.31 -3.26
C LEU A 79 0.33 3.77 -3.32
N SER A 80 1.56 3.99 -3.77
CA SER A 80 2.17 5.32 -3.85
C SER A 80 3.27 5.34 -4.90
N ASP A 81 3.70 6.52 -5.30
CA ASP A 81 4.94 6.75 -6.07
C ASP A 81 6.19 6.71 -5.18
N MET A 82 6.04 6.44 -3.88
CA MET A 82 7.12 6.35 -2.90
C MET A 82 8.04 7.58 -2.87
N GLN A 83 7.52 8.75 -3.24
CA GLN A 83 8.23 10.03 -3.17
C GLN A 83 7.92 10.78 -1.85
N ALA A 84 8.08 10.11 -0.70
CA ALA A 84 8.04 10.81 0.58
C ALA A 84 9.36 11.53 0.83
N TRP A 85 9.45 12.77 0.38
CA TRP A 85 10.61 13.64 0.61
C TRP A 85 10.53 14.42 1.93
N GLU A 86 9.76 13.97 2.91
CA GLU A 86 9.76 14.56 4.26
C GLU A 86 10.65 13.77 5.21
N GLY A 87 11.96 13.93 4.97
CA GLY A 87 12.99 13.92 6.01
C GLY A 87 13.32 12.58 6.64
N TYR A 88 14.24 11.82 6.02
CA TYR A 88 15.19 10.87 6.63
C TYR A 88 14.68 9.80 7.63
N TRP A 89 13.40 9.77 7.95
CA TRP A 89 12.81 8.91 8.97
C TRP A 89 11.65 8.16 8.33
N ALA A 90 11.93 6.91 7.93
CA ALA A 90 10.90 5.91 7.65
C ALA A 90 9.79 6.01 8.73
N PRO A 91 8.51 5.75 8.40
CA PRO A 91 7.40 5.82 9.36
C PRO A 91 7.47 4.73 10.45
N THR A 92 8.65 4.17 10.72
CA THR A 92 8.94 3.10 11.68
C THR A 92 8.42 3.39 13.08
N GLU A 93 8.52 4.62 13.59
CA GLU A 93 7.96 4.94 14.91
C GLU A 93 6.43 4.90 14.90
N ALA A 94 5.80 5.51 13.90
CA ALA A 94 4.35 5.50 13.75
C ALA A 94 3.83 4.06 13.58
N PHE A 95 4.54 3.24 12.82
CA PHE A 95 4.22 1.83 12.64
C PHE A 95 4.39 1.01 13.93
N LYS A 96 5.50 1.20 14.66
CA LYS A 96 5.71 0.56 15.98
C LYS A 96 4.63 0.94 16.97
N ASN A 97 4.25 2.21 17.02
CA ASN A 97 3.18 2.70 17.89
C ASN A 97 1.82 2.09 17.51
N TYR A 98 1.53 1.95 16.22
CA TYR A 98 0.34 1.24 15.73
C TYR A 98 0.34 -0.24 16.16
N CYS A 99 1.44 -0.95 15.95
CA CYS A 99 1.58 -2.35 16.34
C CYS A 99 1.40 -2.55 17.84
N ALA A 100 1.98 -1.66 18.66
CA ALA A 100 1.82 -1.68 20.11
C ALA A 100 0.37 -1.38 20.53
N ARG A 101 -0.26 -0.35 19.93
CA ARG A 101 -1.63 0.08 20.24
C ARG A 101 -2.66 -1.02 19.98
N PHE A 102 -2.50 -1.81 18.93
CA PHE A 102 -3.44 -2.86 18.54
C PHE A 102 -2.93 -4.28 18.75
N GLN A 103 -1.75 -4.43 19.37
CA GLN A 103 -1.08 -5.72 19.61
C GLN A 103 -1.05 -6.60 18.35
N CYS A 104 -0.65 -6.01 17.22
CA CYS A 104 -0.67 -6.67 15.91
C CYS A 104 0.69 -6.60 15.20
N GLN A 105 0.86 -7.44 14.18
CA GLN A 105 2.06 -7.51 13.34
C GLN A 105 1.66 -7.73 11.87
N PRO A 106 1.11 -6.71 11.19
CA PRO A 106 0.61 -6.85 9.82
C PRO A 106 1.75 -7.09 8.82
N TYR A 107 1.42 -7.70 7.69
CA TYR A 107 2.23 -7.62 6.47
C TYR A 107 2.03 -6.26 5.80
N ILE A 108 3.13 -5.59 5.43
CA ILE A 108 3.10 -4.35 4.66
C ILE A 108 3.47 -4.66 3.21
N TYR A 109 2.57 -4.34 2.30
CA TYR A 109 2.82 -4.37 0.86
C TYR A 109 2.94 -2.95 0.35
N SER A 110 4.13 -2.57 -0.12
CA SER A 110 4.44 -1.24 -0.62
C SER A 110 4.57 -1.31 -2.15
N LEU A 111 3.59 -0.79 -2.86
CA LEU A 111 3.51 -0.83 -4.32
C LEU A 111 3.92 0.52 -4.87
N ASP A 112 5.12 0.59 -5.44
CA ASP A 112 5.65 1.77 -6.11
C ASP A 112 5.12 1.84 -7.55
N LEU A 113 4.09 2.67 -7.73
CA LEU A 113 3.39 2.81 -9.01
C LEU A 113 4.14 3.69 -10.02
N ALA A 114 5.20 4.38 -9.60
CA ALA A 114 6.01 5.21 -10.47
C ALA A 114 7.38 4.57 -10.80
N GLY A 115 7.75 3.49 -10.11
CA GLY A 115 8.92 2.67 -10.42
C GLY A 115 10.25 3.30 -9.99
N TYR A 116 10.24 4.14 -8.96
CA TYR A 116 11.43 4.79 -8.42
C TYR A 116 12.28 3.84 -7.55
N GLY A 117 11.76 2.70 -7.11
CA GLY A 117 12.50 1.64 -6.43
C GLY A 117 12.94 1.98 -5.01
N SER A 118 12.31 2.99 -4.38
CA SER A 118 12.67 3.43 -3.03
C SER A 118 12.03 2.55 -1.95
N LEU A 119 12.87 1.95 -1.11
CA LEU A 119 12.45 1.21 0.08
C LEU A 119 12.19 2.17 1.24
N GLN A 120 10.92 2.40 1.57
CA GLN A 120 10.53 3.31 2.66
C GLN A 120 10.31 2.63 4.02
N PHE A 121 10.38 1.29 4.05
CA PHE A 121 9.99 0.48 5.19
C PHE A 121 11.07 -0.58 5.46
N PRO A 122 11.95 -0.40 6.47
CA PRO A 122 13.02 -1.34 6.81
C PRO A 122 12.57 -2.54 7.67
N GLU A 123 11.30 -2.93 7.65
CA GLU A 123 10.74 -3.97 8.54
C GLU A 123 10.70 -5.39 7.91
N ALA A 124 10.81 -6.43 8.76
CA ALA A 124 10.94 -7.83 8.33
C ALA A 124 9.73 -8.43 7.58
N ARG A 125 8.56 -7.77 7.62
CA ARG A 125 7.33 -8.17 6.95
C ARG A 125 6.88 -7.12 5.94
N VAL A 126 7.84 -6.58 5.20
CA VAL A 126 7.62 -5.60 4.15
C VAL A 126 7.98 -6.24 2.82
N CYS A 127 7.04 -6.21 1.89
CA CYS A 127 7.31 -6.46 0.49
C CYS A 127 7.14 -5.17 -0.29
N ALA A 128 8.24 -4.67 -0.86
CA ALA A 128 8.19 -3.59 -1.82
C ALA A 128 8.19 -4.17 -3.24
N MET A 129 7.22 -3.79 -4.06
CA MET A 129 7.20 -4.13 -5.47
C MET A 129 7.18 -2.85 -6.30
N ALA A 130 8.03 -2.80 -7.32
CA ALA A 130 8.08 -1.70 -8.26
C ALA A 130 7.24 -2.02 -9.49
N GLY A 131 6.44 -1.05 -9.92
CA GLY A 131 5.59 -1.16 -11.09
C GLY A 131 4.27 -1.89 -10.85
N PHE A 132 3.52 -2.07 -11.93
CA PHE A 132 2.22 -2.74 -11.93
C PHE A 132 2.24 -3.89 -12.93
N SER A 133 2.01 -5.12 -12.46
CA SER A 133 1.79 -6.30 -13.30
C SER A 133 0.77 -7.24 -12.64
N GLU A 134 0.16 -8.12 -13.44
CA GLU A 134 -0.81 -9.13 -12.95
C GLU A 134 -0.19 -10.06 -11.90
N ASN A 135 1.12 -10.27 -11.97
CA ASN A 135 1.91 -11.12 -11.08
C ASN A 135 1.95 -10.62 -9.62
N ILE A 136 1.50 -9.39 -9.33
CA ILE A 136 1.48 -8.83 -7.97
C ILE A 136 0.64 -9.72 -7.03
N PHE A 137 -0.48 -10.27 -7.50
CA PHE A 137 -1.32 -11.14 -6.68
C PHE A 137 -0.66 -12.48 -6.37
N ASP A 138 0.05 -13.04 -7.35
CA ASP A 138 0.80 -14.29 -7.17
C ASP A 138 1.95 -14.07 -6.17
N ILE A 139 2.68 -12.96 -6.30
CA ILE A 139 3.76 -12.57 -5.38
C ILE A 139 3.22 -12.42 -3.95
N MET A 140 2.08 -11.75 -3.76
CA MET A 140 1.45 -11.62 -2.45
C MET A 140 1.09 -12.99 -1.84
N SER A 141 0.61 -13.94 -2.65
CA SER A 141 0.28 -15.29 -2.17
C SER A 141 1.53 -16.07 -1.73
N VAL A 142 2.65 -15.92 -2.45
CA VAL A 142 3.93 -16.59 -2.16
C VAL A 142 4.53 -16.05 -0.87
N ILE A 143 4.51 -14.72 -0.65
CA ILE A 143 5.05 -14.09 0.56
C ILE A 143 4.40 -14.61 1.84
N GLU A 144 3.09 -14.84 1.77
CA GLU A 144 2.32 -15.26 2.94
C GLU A 144 2.45 -16.77 3.22
N THR A 145 2.91 -17.53 2.25
CA THR A 145 3.10 -18.98 2.35
C THR A 145 4.54 -19.36 2.62
N ASP A 146 5.52 -18.64 2.07
CA ASP A 146 6.95 -18.86 2.30
C ASP A 146 7.80 -17.60 2.00
N ASN A 147 8.36 -17.00 3.05
CA ASN A 147 9.26 -15.84 2.94
C ASN A 147 10.56 -16.15 2.16
N GLN A 148 10.98 -17.41 2.03
CA GLN A 148 12.17 -17.83 1.26
C GLN A 148 11.86 -18.01 -0.24
N ALA A 149 10.61 -18.26 -0.60
CA ALA A 149 10.23 -18.50 -2.00
C ALA A 149 10.39 -17.26 -2.89
N LEU A 150 10.32 -16.06 -2.32
CA LEU A 150 10.62 -14.81 -3.01
C LEU A 150 12.07 -14.73 -3.52
N ILE A 151 13.03 -15.15 -2.69
CA ILE A 151 14.46 -15.13 -3.04
C ILE A 151 14.67 -16.09 -4.24
N HIS A 152 14.06 -17.27 -4.17
CA HIS A 152 14.15 -18.29 -5.22
C HIS A 152 13.43 -17.87 -6.52
N ALA A 153 12.32 -17.12 -6.43
CA ALA A 153 11.59 -16.63 -7.60
C ALA A 153 12.33 -15.50 -8.34
N ILE A 154 13.07 -14.67 -7.60
CA ILE A 154 13.95 -13.63 -8.19
C ILE A 154 15.16 -14.29 -8.87
N GLU A 155 15.78 -15.29 -8.25
CA GLU A 155 16.87 -16.07 -8.85
C GLU A 155 16.43 -16.81 -10.13
N ALA A 156 15.16 -17.21 -10.23
CA ALA A 156 14.61 -17.86 -11.42
C ALA A 156 14.33 -16.91 -12.60
N GLN A 157 14.32 -15.59 -12.38
CA GLN A 157 14.11 -14.57 -13.43
C GLN A 157 15.41 -13.90 -13.91
N GLU A 158 16.56 -14.22 -13.34
CA GLU A 158 17.87 -13.93 -13.94
C GLU A 158 18.28 -15.06 -14.91
N ILE A 159 17.74 -15.03 -16.13
CA ILE A 159 18.31 -15.73 -17.30
C ILE A 159 18.28 -14.80 -18.51
#